data_AF-A0A3B9M7V4-F1
#
_entry.id   AF-A0A3B9M7V4-F1
#
_cell.length_a   1.000
_cell.length_b   1.000
_cell.length_c   1.000
_cell.angle_alpha   90.00
_cell.angle_beta   90.00
_cell.angle_gamma   90.00
#
_symmetry.space_group_name_H-M   'P 1'
#
loop_
_entity.id
_entity.type
_entity.pdbx_description
1 polymer ?
#
loop_
_entity_poly.entity_id
_entity_poly.type
_entity_poly.pdbx_seq_one_letter_code
_entity_poly.pdbx_strand_id
1 'polypeptide(L)'
;TVEAGDEAKRIAAQLINLPDPRLVQVVLDESVRVLRSQRVLITETRHGFVCANSGVDQSNVGEPDVVTLLPDDPDASARRIRERILDRAGVEIGVIVSDTFGRPWRLGIVNVALGVAGLPALIDLRGTPDDAGRDMHATVLAIADDLASAAGLVMRKTARAPVVVIRGLALEGDGHGRDLIRPADEDVFR
;
A
#
# COMPACT_ATOMS: atom_id res chain seq x y z
N THR A 1 -3.52 11.34 23.12
CA THR A 1 -2.97 10.21 23.91
C THR A 1 -3.88 9.03 23.71
N VAL A 2 -3.35 7.85 23.41
CA VAL A 2 -4.15 6.64 23.12
C VAL A 2 -4.27 5.79 24.38
N GLU A 3 -5.49 5.39 24.73
CA GLU A 3 -5.76 4.44 25.81
C GLU A 3 -6.15 3.08 25.23
N ALA A 4 -5.48 2.02 25.65
CA ALA A 4 -5.74 0.68 25.13
C ALA A 4 -6.98 0.06 25.78
N GLY A 5 -7.96 -0.34 24.95
CA GLY A 5 -9.09 -1.15 25.37
C GLY A 5 -8.69 -2.59 25.69
N ASP A 6 -9.61 -3.34 26.30
CA ASP A 6 -9.34 -4.72 26.72
C ASP A 6 -9.08 -5.67 25.55
N GLU A 7 -9.71 -5.41 24.41
CA GLU A 7 -9.47 -6.16 23.18
C GLU A 7 -8.05 -5.95 22.66
N ALA A 8 -7.55 -4.70 22.67
CA ALA A 8 -6.18 -4.39 22.26
C ALA A 8 -5.15 -5.08 23.17
N LYS A 9 -5.38 -5.08 24.49
CA LYS A 9 -4.54 -5.81 25.46
C LYS A 9 -4.54 -7.31 25.21
N ARG A 10 -5.72 -7.89 24.92
CA ARG A 10 -5.88 -9.31 24.64
C ARG A 10 -5.15 -9.72 23.36
N ILE A 11 -5.28 -8.94 22.30
CA ILE A 11 -4.57 -9.18 21.03
C ILE A 11 -3.06 -9.02 21.21
N ALA A 12 -2.60 -7.97 21.88
CA ALA A 12 -1.18 -7.72 22.11
C ALA A 12 -0.45 -8.94 22.72
N ALA A 13 -1.10 -9.63 23.66
CA ALA A 13 -0.55 -10.82 24.30
C ALA A 13 -0.40 -12.05 23.36
N GLN A 14 -1.02 -12.03 22.18
CA GLN A 14 -0.99 -13.14 21.19
C GLN A 14 0.02 -12.90 20.04
N LEU A 15 0.60 -11.70 19.98
CA LEU A 15 1.52 -11.30 18.91
C LEU A 15 2.97 -11.61 19.26
N ILE A 16 3.78 -11.90 18.23
CA ILE A 16 5.14 -12.44 18.41
C ILE A 16 6.09 -11.47 19.12
N ASN A 17 5.89 -10.16 18.93
CA ASN A 17 6.73 -9.11 19.50
C ASN A 17 6.13 -8.48 20.76
N LEU A 18 5.00 -9.01 21.28
CA LEU A 18 4.30 -8.47 22.44
C LEU A 18 4.21 -6.93 22.43
N PRO A 19 3.65 -6.33 21.36
CA PRO A 19 3.66 -4.89 21.18
C PRO A 19 2.89 -4.19 22.31
N ASP A 20 3.19 -2.90 22.50
CA ASP A 20 2.41 -2.05 23.40
C ASP A 20 0.91 -2.13 23.02
N PRO A 21 0.00 -2.43 23.97
CA PRO A 21 -1.44 -2.44 23.70
C PRO A 21 -1.97 -1.14 23.09
N ARG A 22 -1.33 0.01 23.34
CA ARG A 22 -1.69 1.30 22.72
C ARG A 22 -1.44 1.28 21.21
N LEU A 23 -0.36 0.65 20.75
CA LEU A 23 -0.13 0.45 19.30
C LEU A 23 -1.24 -0.41 18.71
N VAL A 24 -1.57 -1.52 19.36
CA VAL A 24 -2.66 -2.40 18.92
C VAL A 24 -3.99 -1.63 18.87
N GLN A 25 -4.26 -0.75 19.83
CA GLN A 25 -5.44 0.10 19.80
C GLN A 25 -5.48 0.99 18.56
N VAL A 26 -4.37 1.67 18.22
CA VAL A 26 -4.29 2.47 16.98
C VAL A 26 -4.55 1.61 15.74
N VAL A 27 -3.98 0.40 15.69
CA VAL A 27 -4.22 -0.53 14.57
C VAL A 27 -5.71 -0.88 14.46
N LEU A 28 -6.39 -1.11 15.58
CA LEU A 28 -7.80 -1.41 15.61
C LEU A 28 -8.64 -0.22 15.15
N ASP A 29 -8.31 1.00 15.59
CA ASP A 29 -8.98 2.24 15.22
C ASP A 29 -8.84 2.57 13.71
N GLU A 30 -7.73 2.14 13.10
CA GLU A 30 -7.48 2.25 11.65
C GLU A 30 -8.00 1.06 10.83
N SER A 31 -8.56 0.05 11.49
CA SER A 31 -9.09 -1.16 10.85
C SER A 31 -10.62 -1.16 10.79
N VAL A 32 -11.17 -1.82 9.77
CA VAL A 32 -12.60 -2.18 9.71
C VAL A 32 -12.86 -3.60 10.24
N ARG A 33 -11.85 -4.47 10.19
CA ARG A 33 -11.88 -5.80 10.83
C ARG A 33 -10.49 -6.37 11.03
N VAL A 34 -10.40 -7.30 11.99
CA VAL A 34 -9.25 -8.18 12.20
C VAL A 34 -9.46 -9.48 11.42
N LEU A 35 -8.49 -9.84 10.58
CA LEU A 35 -8.49 -11.09 9.83
C LEU A 35 -7.65 -12.17 10.52
N ARG A 36 -6.52 -11.80 11.12
CA ARG A 36 -5.67 -12.71 11.91
C ARG A 36 -5.06 -11.94 13.08
N SER A 37 -4.99 -12.57 14.25
CA SER A 37 -4.41 -11.99 15.47
C SER A 37 -3.41 -12.90 16.17
N GLN A 38 -2.96 -13.96 15.51
CA GLN A 38 -1.99 -14.92 16.06
C GLN A 38 -0.63 -14.67 15.41
N ARG A 39 0.40 -14.42 16.22
CA ARG A 39 1.77 -14.07 15.81
C ARG A 39 1.89 -12.70 15.12
N VAL A 40 1.07 -12.42 14.11
CA VAL A 40 1.00 -11.14 13.40
C VAL A 40 -0.45 -10.67 13.38
N LEU A 41 -0.66 -9.36 13.51
CA LEU A 41 -1.97 -8.73 13.40
C LEU A 41 -2.19 -8.34 11.94
N ILE A 42 -3.08 -9.07 11.26
CA ILE A 42 -3.51 -8.78 9.88
C ILE A 42 -4.92 -8.22 9.94
N THR A 43 -5.10 -7.04 9.36
CA THR A 43 -6.33 -6.26 9.39
C THR A 43 -6.70 -5.81 7.99
N GLU A 44 -7.98 -5.51 7.80
CA GLU A 44 -8.43 -4.70 6.69
C GLU A 44 -8.52 -3.24 7.15
N THR A 45 -7.88 -2.33 6.41
CA THR A 45 -7.95 -0.88 6.66
C THR A 45 -9.24 -0.28 6.13
N ARG A 46 -9.58 0.96 6.54
CA ARG A 46 -10.68 1.74 5.95
C ARG A 46 -10.57 1.96 4.43
N HIS A 47 -9.36 1.88 3.88
CA HIS A 47 -9.10 1.96 2.44
C HIS A 47 -9.44 0.66 1.70
N GLY A 48 -9.49 -0.47 2.41
CA GLY A 48 -9.63 -1.82 1.84
C GLY A 48 -8.31 -2.62 1.77
N PHE A 49 -7.15 -2.03 2.09
CA PHE A 49 -5.90 -2.78 2.14
C PHE A 49 -5.95 -3.88 3.20
N VAL A 50 -5.54 -5.09 2.84
CA VAL A 50 -5.30 -6.20 3.76
C VAL A 50 -3.81 -6.29 4.02
N CYS A 51 -3.38 -5.84 5.19
CA CYS A 51 -1.96 -5.72 5.52
C CYS A 51 -1.71 -5.94 7.01
N ALA A 52 -0.42 -5.98 7.38
CA ALA A 52 -0.04 -6.04 8.79
C ALA A 52 -0.30 -4.69 9.45
N ASN A 53 -0.83 -4.73 10.67
CA ASN A 53 -1.00 -3.56 11.53
C ASN A 53 -1.75 -2.38 10.89
N SER A 54 -2.64 -2.61 9.94
CA SER A 54 -3.35 -1.53 9.21
C SER A 54 -2.40 -0.51 8.55
N GLY A 55 -1.15 -0.89 8.25
CA GLY A 55 -0.12 0.02 7.74
C GLY A 55 0.40 1.04 8.76
N VAL A 56 0.06 0.87 10.04
CA VAL A 56 0.60 1.69 11.14
C VAL A 56 2.07 1.32 11.33
N ASP A 57 2.95 2.32 11.24
CA ASP A 57 4.40 2.14 11.37
C ASP A 57 4.98 2.94 12.55
N GLN A 58 5.92 2.32 13.25
CA GLN A 58 6.74 2.92 14.32
C GLN A 58 8.17 3.19 13.86
N SER A 59 8.55 2.72 12.67
CA SER A 59 9.88 2.90 12.11
C SER A 59 10.01 4.29 11.49
N ASN A 60 11.21 4.87 11.57
CA ASN A 60 11.55 6.16 10.96
C ASN A 60 10.66 7.36 11.38
N VAL A 61 9.88 7.21 12.44
CA VAL A 61 9.18 8.30 13.13
C VAL A 61 10.18 8.91 14.12
N GLY A 62 10.49 10.20 13.98
CA GLY A 62 11.62 10.83 14.68
C GLY A 62 11.48 10.94 16.21
N GLU A 63 10.41 10.40 16.80
CA GLU A 63 10.02 10.60 18.19
C GLU A 63 9.56 9.27 18.84
N PRO A 64 9.90 9.01 20.11
CA PRO A 64 9.34 7.89 20.88
C PRO A 64 7.83 8.02 21.03
N ASP A 65 7.13 6.89 21.16
CA ASP A 65 5.68 6.82 21.36
C ASP A 65 4.83 7.49 20.25
N VAL A 66 5.43 7.79 19.10
CA VAL A 66 4.75 8.29 17.90
C VAL A 66 4.63 7.15 16.89
N VAL A 67 3.52 7.15 16.14
CA VAL A 67 3.27 6.24 15.03
C VAL A 67 2.89 7.05 13.80
N THR A 68 3.18 6.52 12.62
CA THR A 68 2.67 7.03 11.35
C THR A 68 1.50 6.17 10.91
N LEU A 69 0.41 6.83 10.52
CA LEU A 69 -0.76 6.19 9.91
C LEU A 69 -0.63 6.28 8.39
N LEU A 70 -1.37 5.42 7.68
CA LEU A 70 -1.56 5.61 6.25
C LEU A 70 -2.26 6.96 5.97
N PRO A 71 -2.00 7.62 4.82
CA PRO A 71 -2.76 8.81 4.43
C PRO A 71 -4.25 8.50 4.35
N ASP A 72 -5.12 9.41 4.81
CA ASP A 72 -6.60 9.22 4.75
C ASP A 72 -7.15 9.03 3.32
N ASP A 73 -6.49 9.64 2.34
CA ASP A 73 -6.74 9.42 0.92
C ASP A 73 -5.39 9.46 0.18
N PRO A 74 -4.79 8.28 -0.07
CA PRO A 74 -3.51 8.17 -0.79
C PRO A 74 -3.60 8.66 -2.24
N ASP A 75 -4.73 8.45 -2.92
CA ASP A 75 -4.95 8.93 -4.29
C ASP A 75 -5.01 10.46 -4.33
N ALA A 76 -5.73 11.09 -3.40
CA ALA A 76 -5.73 12.55 -3.29
C ALA A 76 -4.35 13.10 -2.93
N SER A 77 -3.58 12.36 -2.13
CA SER A 77 -2.19 12.72 -1.83
C SER A 77 -1.33 12.69 -3.10
N ALA A 78 -1.45 11.64 -3.92
CA ALA A 78 -0.78 11.53 -5.21
C ALA A 78 -1.18 12.66 -6.18
N ARG A 79 -2.48 12.96 -6.29
CA ARG A 79 -2.99 14.06 -7.14
C ARG A 79 -2.42 15.41 -6.72
N ARG A 80 -2.45 15.73 -5.43
CA ARG A 80 -1.88 17.00 -4.91
C ARG A 80 -0.39 17.12 -5.23
N ILE A 81 0.38 16.04 -5.08
CA ILE A 81 1.81 16.05 -5.42
C ILE A 81 2.00 16.30 -6.93
N ARG A 82 1.23 15.60 -7.77
CA ARG A 82 1.25 15.76 -9.23
C ARG A 82 0.94 17.19 -9.66
N GLU A 83 -0.17 17.76 -9.17
CA GLU A 83 -0.58 19.14 -9.46
C GLU A 83 0.49 20.14 -9.05
N ARG A 84 1.07 19.97 -7.86
CA ARG A 84 2.14 20.86 -7.37
C ARG A 84 3.42 20.76 -8.19
N ILE A 85 3.73 19.60 -8.75
CA ILE A 85 4.88 19.45 -9.65
C ILE A 85 4.57 20.11 -11.00
N LEU A 86 3.37 19.93 -11.54
CA LEU A 86 2.93 20.61 -12.75
C LEU A 86 3.01 22.14 -12.58
N ASP A 87 2.45 22.68 -11.51
CA ASP A 87 2.47 24.12 -11.21
C ASP A 87 3.89 24.70 -11.10
N ARG A 88 4.81 23.93 -10.52
CA ARG A 88 6.16 24.40 -10.18
C ARG A 88 7.18 24.19 -11.30
N ALA A 89 7.03 23.11 -12.06
CA ALA A 89 8.02 22.68 -13.05
C ALA A 89 7.46 22.58 -14.48
N GLY A 90 6.15 22.74 -14.67
CA GLY A 90 5.52 22.69 -15.99
C GLY A 90 5.56 21.31 -16.65
N VAL A 91 5.79 20.24 -15.87
CA VAL A 91 5.89 18.88 -16.36
C VAL A 91 4.74 18.04 -15.86
N GLU A 92 4.10 17.30 -16.76
CA GLU A 92 3.13 16.28 -16.41
C GLU A 92 3.84 14.97 -16.09
N ILE A 93 3.47 14.38 -14.96
CA ILE A 93 4.03 13.12 -14.49
C ILE A 93 2.93 12.23 -13.93
N GLY A 94 3.24 10.93 -13.86
CA GLY A 94 2.55 10.01 -12.96
C GLY A 94 3.14 10.09 -11.54
N VAL A 95 2.29 9.92 -10.52
CA VAL A 95 2.70 9.85 -9.12
C VAL A 95 2.13 8.59 -8.47
N ILE A 96 2.99 7.86 -7.76
CA ILE A 96 2.60 6.73 -6.91
C ILE A 96 3.02 7.06 -5.47
N VAL A 97 2.07 6.99 -4.53
CA VAL A 97 2.34 6.90 -3.10
C VAL A 97 2.42 5.42 -2.75
N SER A 98 3.54 4.98 -2.18
CA SER A 98 3.78 3.56 -1.90
C SER A 98 4.05 3.31 -0.42
N ASP A 99 3.78 2.08 0.02
CA ASP A 99 4.20 1.59 1.35
C ASP A 99 4.67 0.13 1.28
N THR A 100 5.27 -0.35 2.36
CA THR A 100 5.97 -1.62 2.46
C THR A 100 5.10 -2.71 3.06
N PHE A 101 4.61 -3.64 2.24
CA PHE A 101 3.77 -4.73 2.72
C PHE A 101 4.47 -6.09 2.62
N GLY A 102 4.11 -6.98 3.53
CA GLY A 102 4.28 -8.42 3.34
C GLY A 102 3.25 -8.97 2.37
N ARG A 103 3.38 -10.24 1.98
CA ARG A 103 2.43 -10.89 1.06
C ARG A 103 2.29 -12.38 1.37
N PRO A 104 1.11 -12.98 1.13
CA PRO A 104 0.91 -14.39 1.39
C PRO A 104 1.86 -15.27 0.55
N TRP A 105 2.16 -16.45 1.08
CA TRP A 105 2.95 -17.53 0.45
C TRP A 105 4.42 -17.22 0.10
N ARG A 106 4.91 -16.00 0.33
CA ARG A 106 6.31 -15.62 0.09
C ARG A 106 6.90 -14.93 1.31
N LEU A 107 8.17 -15.22 1.58
CA LEU A 107 8.94 -14.49 2.59
C LEU A 107 9.38 -13.12 2.05
N GLY A 108 9.53 -12.16 2.97
CA GLY A 108 9.97 -10.80 2.69
C GLY A 108 8.83 -9.82 2.44
N ILE A 109 9.20 -8.54 2.40
CA ILE A 109 8.31 -7.40 2.15
C ILE A 109 8.70 -6.73 0.84
N VAL A 110 7.73 -6.12 0.17
CA VAL A 110 7.93 -5.31 -1.04
C VAL A 110 7.16 -4.01 -0.90
N ASN A 111 7.52 -3.01 -1.70
CA ASN A 111 6.68 -1.83 -1.80
C ASN A 111 5.49 -2.13 -2.72
N VAL A 112 4.32 -1.64 -2.34
CA VAL A 112 3.06 -1.68 -3.10
C VAL A 112 2.53 -0.26 -3.25
N ALA A 113 1.71 -0.02 -4.27
CA ALA A 113 1.06 1.26 -4.48
C ALA A 113 -0.17 1.40 -3.55
N LEU A 114 -0.24 2.51 -2.84
CA LEU A 114 -1.40 2.91 -2.04
C LEU A 114 -2.27 3.91 -2.79
N GLY A 115 -1.64 4.86 -3.48
CA GLY A 115 -2.31 5.94 -4.20
C GLY A 115 -1.65 6.21 -5.54
N VAL A 116 -2.45 6.49 -6.56
CA VAL A 116 -2.02 6.64 -7.96
C VAL A 116 -2.66 7.88 -8.56
N ALA A 117 -1.91 8.63 -9.38
CA ALA A 117 -2.43 9.76 -10.14
C ALA A 117 -1.66 9.99 -11.44
N GLY A 118 -2.36 10.18 -12.57
CA GLY A 118 -1.74 10.50 -13.86
C GLY A 118 -1.00 9.34 -14.54
N LEU A 119 -1.34 8.10 -14.17
CA LEU A 119 -0.92 6.86 -14.82
C LEU A 119 -1.94 5.74 -14.50
N PRO A 120 -2.03 4.66 -15.29
CA PRO A 120 -2.87 3.52 -14.95
C PRO A 120 -2.32 2.78 -13.73
N ALA A 121 -3.21 2.29 -12.87
CA ALA A 121 -2.86 1.36 -11.80
C ALA A 121 -2.74 -0.08 -12.32
N LEU A 122 -3.67 -0.46 -13.20
CA LEU A 122 -3.75 -1.73 -13.88
C LEU A 122 -3.66 -1.54 -15.41
N ILE A 123 -3.02 -2.49 -16.10
CA ILE A 123 -3.14 -2.63 -17.56
C ILE A 123 -3.90 -3.93 -17.83
N ASP A 124 -5.14 -3.81 -18.29
CA ASP A 124 -5.98 -4.95 -18.65
C ASP A 124 -5.69 -5.36 -20.10
N LEU A 125 -5.07 -6.52 -20.26
CA LEU A 125 -4.74 -7.10 -21.56
C LEU A 125 -5.73 -8.20 -21.96
N ARG A 126 -6.79 -8.43 -21.19
CA ARG A 126 -7.80 -9.44 -21.53
C ARG A 126 -8.52 -9.05 -22.83
N GLY A 127 -8.71 -10.03 -23.70
CA GLY A 127 -9.25 -9.84 -25.04
C GLY A 127 -8.26 -9.24 -26.05
N THR A 128 -7.01 -9.00 -25.66
CA THR A 128 -5.94 -8.62 -26.61
C THR A 128 -5.13 -9.85 -27.02
N PRO A 129 -4.58 -9.90 -28.25
CA PRO A 129 -3.85 -11.07 -28.74
C PRO A 129 -2.48 -11.23 -28.06
N ASP A 130 -2.10 -12.46 -27.76
CA ASP A 130 -0.74 -12.86 -27.42
C ASP A 130 0.20 -12.87 -28.64
N ASP A 131 1.46 -13.26 -28.44
CA ASP A 131 2.47 -13.34 -29.51
C ASP A 131 2.16 -14.39 -30.59
N ALA A 132 1.25 -15.32 -30.32
CA ALA A 132 0.73 -16.32 -31.24
C ALA A 132 -0.66 -15.94 -31.83
N GLY A 133 -1.18 -14.75 -31.52
CA GLY A 133 -2.47 -14.26 -32.01
C GLY A 133 -3.70 -14.81 -31.27
N ARG A 134 -3.54 -15.43 -30.10
CA ARG A 134 -4.65 -15.93 -29.27
C ARG A 134 -5.04 -14.89 -28.23
N ASP A 135 -6.33 -14.74 -27.98
CA ASP A 135 -6.82 -13.79 -26.97
C ASP A 135 -6.31 -14.18 -25.57
N MET A 136 -5.77 -13.19 -24.85
CA MET A 136 -5.45 -13.33 -23.44
C MET A 136 -6.75 -13.29 -22.60
N HIS A 137 -6.87 -14.19 -21.62
CA HIS A 137 -8.10 -14.32 -20.82
C HIS A 137 -7.95 -13.85 -19.36
N ALA A 138 -6.74 -13.87 -18.80
CA ALA A 138 -6.50 -13.59 -17.38
C ALA A 138 -5.37 -12.57 -17.14
N THR A 139 -4.91 -11.89 -18.19
CA THR A 139 -3.72 -11.04 -18.12
C THR A 139 -4.11 -9.62 -17.74
N VAL A 140 -3.95 -9.29 -16.47
CA VAL A 140 -4.05 -7.92 -15.95
C VAL A 140 -2.73 -7.61 -15.23
N LEU A 141 -2.03 -6.58 -15.64
CA LEU A 141 -0.75 -6.18 -15.05
C LEU A 141 -0.99 -5.14 -13.97
N ALA A 142 -0.47 -5.37 -12.76
CA ALA A 142 -0.46 -4.39 -11.68
C ALA A 142 0.73 -3.43 -11.84
N ILE A 143 0.70 -2.62 -12.91
CA ILE A 143 1.85 -1.78 -13.30
C ILE A 143 2.27 -0.81 -12.19
N ALA A 144 1.33 -0.27 -11.40
CA ALA A 144 1.68 0.60 -10.29
C ALA A 144 2.42 -0.14 -9.15
N ASP A 145 2.04 -1.39 -8.86
CA ASP A 145 2.77 -2.22 -7.87
C ASP A 145 4.15 -2.62 -8.37
N ASP A 146 4.31 -2.94 -9.65
CA ASP A 146 5.62 -3.24 -10.25
C ASP A 146 6.57 -2.05 -10.10
N LEU A 147 6.08 -0.83 -10.39
CA LEU A 147 6.85 0.40 -10.26
C LEU A 147 7.16 0.73 -8.80
N ALA A 148 6.18 0.58 -7.89
CA ALA A 148 6.38 0.78 -6.45
C ALA A 148 7.45 -0.17 -5.91
N SER A 149 7.36 -1.46 -6.26
CA SER A 149 8.31 -2.50 -5.88
C SER A 149 9.71 -2.19 -6.38
N ALA A 150 9.86 -1.79 -7.65
CA ALA A 150 11.15 -1.39 -8.22
C ALA A 150 11.74 -0.15 -7.52
N ALA A 151 10.92 0.87 -7.24
CA ALA A 151 11.33 2.06 -6.50
C ALA A 151 11.83 1.71 -5.09
N GLY A 152 11.19 0.74 -4.42
CA GLY A 152 11.57 0.26 -3.09
C GLY A 152 13.03 -0.22 -2.98
N LEU A 153 13.60 -0.77 -4.06
CA LEU A 153 15.01 -1.19 -4.12
C LEU A 153 15.98 0.00 -3.96
N VAL A 154 15.59 1.16 -4.49
CA VAL A 154 16.38 2.40 -4.46
C VAL A 154 16.13 3.18 -3.17
N MET A 155 14.87 3.26 -2.72
CA MET A 155 14.50 3.94 -1.48
C MET A 155 15.28 3.38 -0.28
N ARG A 156 15.49 2.04 -0.26
CA ARG A 156 16.01 1.27 0.90
C ARG A 156 15.15 1.55 2.16
N LYS A 157 15.48 0.95 3.30
CA LYS A 157 14.69 1.15 4.54
C LYS A 157 15.19 2.28 5.45
N THR A 158 16.44 2.69 5.29
CA THR A 158 17.10 3.68 6.17
C THR A 158 17.92 4.72 5.41
N ALA A 159 17.87 4.74 4.08
CA ALA A 159 18.68 5.65 3.27
C ALA A 159 18.11 7.07 3.17
N ARG A 160 16.94 7.34 3.78
CA ARG A 160 16.24 8.63 3.70
C ARG A 160 16.05 9.11 2.26
N ALA A 161 15.72 8.19 1.36
CA ALA A 161 15.38 8.47 -0.03
C ALA A 161 13.87 8.22 -0.24
N PRO A 162 12.97 9.11 0.23
CA PRO A 162 11.51 8.90 0.18
C PRO A 162 10.91 9.12 -1.22
N VAL A 163 11.68 9.61 -2.19
CA VAL A 163 11.22 9.90 -3.54
C VAL A 163 12.19 9.28 -4.55
N VAL A 164 11.63 8.57 -5.53
CA VAL A 164 12.36 7.96 -6.65
C VAL A 164 11.71 8.42 -7.96
N VAL A 165 12.52 8.79 -8.94
CA VAL A 165 12.05 9.18 -10.27
C VAL A 165 12.35 8.04 -11.25
N ILE A 166 11.30 7.47 -11.83
CA ILE A 166 11.40 6.46 -12.89
C ILE A 166 11.17 7.18 -14.24
N ARG A 167 12.01 6.90 -15.25
CA ARG A 167 11.93 7.49 -16.59
C ARG A 167 12.04 6.41 -17.66
N GLY A 168 11.52 6.72 -18.85
CA GLY A 168 11.57 5.83 -20.02
C GLY A 168 10.33 4.96 -20.21
N LEU A 169 9.25 5.23 -19.47
CA LEU A 169 7.96 4.56 -19.61
C LEU A 169 6.95 5.53 -20.23
N ALA A 170 6.18 5.05 -21.20
CA ALA A 170 5.05 5.76 -21.78
C ALA A 170 3.77 5.07 -21.29
N LEU A 171 3.11 5.69 -20.30
CA LEU A 171 1.90 5.16 -19.67
C LEU A 171 0.83 6.23 -19.76
N GLU A 172 -0.32 5.88 -20.32
CA GLU A 172 -1.49 6.75 -20.42
C GLU A 172 -2.62 6.16 -19.59
N GLY A 173 -3.33 7.01 -18.85
CA GLY A 173 -4.44 6.61 -18.00
C GLY A 173 -4.52 7.45 -16.72
N ASP A 174 -5.66 7.33 -16.04
CA ASP A 174 -5.93 8.00 -14.77
C ASP A 174 -6.47 6.96 -13.77
N GLY A 175 -5.58 6.06 -13.38
CA GLY A 175 -5.88 4.99 -12.44
C GLY A 175 -5.81 5.46 -10.99
N HIS A 176 -6.37 4.64 -10.11
CA HIS A 176 -6.44 4.87 -8.68
C HIS A 176 -5.80 3.69 -7.94
N GLY A 177 -5.21 3.94 -6.77
CA GLY A 177 -4.66 2.89 -5.91
C GLY A 177 -5.73 1.88 -5.48
N ARG A 178 -6.98 2.34 -5.31
CA ARG A 178 -8.13 1.45 -5.03
C ARG A 178 -8.39 0.40 -6.12
N ASP A 179 -7.98 0.67 -7.37
CA ASP A 179 -8.19 -0.26 -8.48
C ASP A 179 -7.38 -1.55 -8.31
N LEU A 180 -6.32 -1.51 -7.50
CA LEU A 180 -5.47 -2.67 -7.14
C LEU A 180 -6.11 -3.53 -6.04
N ILE A 181 -7.10 -3.01 -5.33
CA ILE A 181 -7.75 -3.73 -4.22
C ILE A 181 -8.75 -4.70 -4.82
N ARG A 182 -8.52 -5.99 -4.55
CA ARG A 182 -9.45 -7.05 -4.95
C ARG A 182 -10.81 -6.84 -4.27
N PRO A 183 -11.93 -6.83 -5.03
CA PRO A 183 -13.27 -6.78 -4.47
C PRO A 183 -13.52 -7.94 -3.49
N ALA A 184 -14.32 -7.69 -2.46
CA ALA A 184 -14.55 -8.66 -1.38
C ALA A 184 -15.23 -9.95 -1.85
N ASP A 185 -16.06 -9.87 -2.88
CA ASP A 185 -16.76 -10.99 -3.52
C ASP A 185 -15.87 -11.80 -4.48
N GLU A 186 -14.73 -11.25 -4.89
CA GLU A 186 -13.72 -11.93 -5.72
C GLU A 186 -12.54 -12.50 -4.89
N ASP A 187 -12.47 -12.20 -3.59
CA ASP A 187 -11.37 -12.61 -2.71
C ASP A 187 -11.63 -13.97 -2.04
N VAL A 188 -11.08 -15.02 -2.66
CA VAL A 188 -11.21 -16.41 -2.19
C VAL A 188 -10.37 -16.75 -0.95
N PHE A 189 -9.56 -15.82 -0.44
CA PHE A 189 -8.65 -16.05 0.70
C PHE A 189 -9.04 -15.30 1.97
N ARG A 190 -10.08 -14.48 1.89
CA ARG A 190 -10.53 -13.56 2.94
C ARG A 190 -11.40 -14.21 3.99
#